data_AF-A0A7T0JS28-F1
#
_entry.id   AF-A0A7T0JS28-F1
#
_cell.length_a   1.000
_cell.length_b   1.000
_cell.length_c   1.000
_cell.angle_alpha   90.00
_cell.angle_beta   90.00
_cell.angle_gamma   90.00
#
_symmetry.space_group_name_H-M   'P 1'
#
loop_
_entity.id
_entity.type
_entity.pdbx_description
1 polymer ?
#
loop_
_entity_poly.entity_id
_entity_poly.type
_entity_poly.pdbx_seq_one_letter_code
_entity_poly.pdbx_strand_id
1 'polypeptide(L)'
;MGVMSPIPHEVQFRTGHSGAGLYALDINGQQAPCCQYLFPFGVGLGGIGFQEFNEIDLNAMQTAFPFSGLPWNLDRRLSPGGCIDSSVPPDGIVDCEATPQPLEPFPFEGYEPRNQVNNGPRGFYNDPNYTATALADASNRVYSFVDAGLNKFNGNNTLLTWAPVDPSLQTITPTEDVPLMCSIEQAQAADSDADGVPDSLDNCTTAANGPLIPDRGMHIQRDTNNDGYGNACDPDLNNDGLVNNLDTGLFQADFSKTGNLDADFNGDHVVNNLDAGIIRSYFLKAPGPSTIAH
;
A
#
# COMPACT_ATOMS: atom_id res chain seq x y z
N MET A 1 41.97 -9.00 21.94
CA MET A 1 40.85 -9.94 22.02
C MET A 1 39.59 -9.16 21.74
N GLY A 2 38.99 -9.32 20.56
CA GLY A 2 37.67 -8.78 20.27
C GLY A 2 36.64 -9.86 20.59
N VAL A 3 35.73 -9.59 21.50
CA VAL A 3 34.55 -10.44 21.68
C VAL A 3 33.56 -10.03 20.60
N MET A 4 33.31 -10.91 19.62
CA MET A 4 32.14 -10.79 18.77
C MET A 4 30.92 -11.18 19.60
N SER A 5 30.10 -10.21 19.97
CA SER A 5 28.75 -10.48 20.48
C SER A 5 27.85 -10.73 19.27
N PRO A 6 27.19 -11.90 19.14
CA PRO A 6 26.21 -12.08 18.07
C PRO A 6 25.06 -11.10 18.30
N ILE A 7 24.71 -10.35 17.25
CA ILE A 7 23.53 -9.50 17.23
C ILE A 7 22.32 -10.42 17.00
N PRO A 8 21.21 -10.28 17.73
CA PRO A 8 20.03 -11.10 17.52
C PRO A 8 19.48 -10.91 16.09
N HIS A 9 19.25 -12.02 15.38
CA HIS A 9 18.68 -12.05 14.03
C HIS A 9 17.17 -11.73 14.02
N GLU A 10 16.46 -12.08 15.10
CA GLU A 10 15.02 -11.88 15.25
C GLU A 10 14.64 -11.71 16.73
N VAL A 11 13.55 -10.99 16.98
CA VAL A 11 12.86 -11.02 18.28
C VAL A 11 11.45 -11.55 18.11
N GLN A 12 11.13 -12.55 18.91
CA GLN A 12 9.80 -13.14 19.01
C GLN A 12 9.14 -12.69 20.31
N PHE A 13 8.04 -11.96 20.19
CA PHE A 13 7.18 -11.65 21.33
C PHE A 13 6.00 -12.62 21.33
N ARG A 14 5.85 -13.37 22.42
CA ARG A 14 4.75 -14.32 22.64
C ARG A 14 3.95 -13.85 23.84
N THR A 15 2.64 -13.71 23.69
CA THR A 15 1.73 -13.37 24.79
C THR A 15 1.40 -14.63 25.62
N GLY A 16 1.45 -14.52 26.94
CA GLY A 16 1.37 -15.63 27.90
C GLY A 16 0.00 -16.32 28.06
N HIS A 17 -1.01 -15.95 27.27
CA HIS A 17 -2.35 -16.54 27.34
C HIS A 17 -2.60 -17.67 26.31
N SER A 18 -1.55 -18.19 25.68
CA SER A 18 -1.63 -19.42 24.88
C SER A 18 -1.16 -20.63 25.70
N GLY A 19 -2.09 -21.25 26.43
CA GLY A 19 -1.88 -22.56 27.03
C GLY A 19 -1.98 -23.68 25.98
N ALA A 20 -1.35 -24.83 26.24
CA ALA A 20 -1.42 -25.99 25.35
C ALA A 20 -2.89 -26.37 25.05
N GLY A 21 -3.31 -26.27 23.78
CA GLY A 21 -4.66 -26.59 23.33
C GLY A 21 -5.64 -25.41 23.22
N LEU A 22 -5.19 -24.16 23.44
CA LEU A 22 -5.99 -22.95 23.19
C LEU A 22 -5.44 -22.19 21.98
N TYR A 23 -6.29 -21.96 20.98
CA TYR A 23 -5.96 -21.27 19.74
C TYR A 23 -6.88 -20.07 19.53
N ALA A 24 -6.32 -18.91 19.17
CA ALA A 24 -7.12 -17.80 18.68
C ALA A 24 -7.62 -18.16 17.28
N LEU A 25 -8.86 -17.80 16.94
CA LEU A 25 -9.46 -18.02 15.62
C LEU A 25 -9.69 -16.67 14.93
N ASP A 26 -9.52 -16.61 13.61
CA ASP A 26 -9.86 -15.46 12.79
C ASP A 26 -11.37 -15.37 12.53
N ILE A 27 -11.80 -14.35 11.78
CA ILE A 27 -13.21 -14.14 11.43
C ILE A 27 -13.79 -15.27 10.56
N ASN A 28 -12.93 -16.11 9.98
CA ASN A 28 -13.28 -17.28 9.17
C ASN A 28 -13.16 -18.59 9.97
N GLY A 29 -12.87 -18.53 11.28
CA GLY A 29 -12.74 -19.70 12.15
C GLY A 29 -11.43 -20.48 12.00
N GLN A 30 -10.44 -19.93 11.29
CA GLN A 30 -9.10 -20.54 11.16
C GLN A 30 -8.17 -20.08 12.28
N GLN A 31 -7.18 -20.89 12.65
CA GLN A 31 -6.24 -20.52 13.70
C GLN A 31 -5.45 -19.25 13.34
N ALA A 32 -5.67 -18.18 14.10
CA ALA A 32 -5.04 -16.89 13.91
C ALA A 32 -3.61 -16.89 14.46
N PRO A 33 -2.61 -16.39 13.69
CA PRO A 33 -1.22 -16.26 14.14
C PRO A 33 -0.99 -15.14 15.17
N CYS A 34 -2.05 -14.44 15.61
CA CYS A 34 -2.00 -13.19 16.39
C CYS A 34 -1.42 -13.29 17.81
N CYS A 35 -0.97 -14.47 18.26
CA CYS A 35 -0.28 -14.65 19.55
C CYS A 35 1.25 -14.68 19.43
N GLN A 36 1.80 -14.51 18.23
CA GLN A 36 3.23 -14.42 17.97
C GLN A 36 3.51 -13.19 17.10
N TYR A 37 4.25 -12.23 17.64
CA TYR A 37 4.79 -11.11 16.87
C TYR A 37 6.26 -11.39 16.58
N LEU A 38 6.58 -11.51 15.30
CA LEU A 38 7.94 -11.72 14.79
C LEU A 38 8.46 -10.39 14.25
N PHE A 39 9.53 -9.87 14.86
CA PHE A 39 10.24 -8.70 14.35
C PHE A 39 11.57 -9.15 13.73
N PRO A 40 11.66 -9.26 12.40
CA PRO A 40 12.94 -9.48 11.72
C PRO A 40 13.73 -8.18 11.80
N PHE A 41 14.93 -8.23 12.38
CA PHE A 41 15.74 -7.03 12.45
C PHE A 41 16.39 -6.76 11.08
N GLY A 42 15.85 -5.79 10.35
CA GLY A 42 16.41 -5.32 9.08
C GLY A 42 17.63 -4.41 9.25
N VAL A 43 18.10 -3.91 8.12
CA VAL A 43 19.13 -2.87 8.01
C VAL A 43 18.70 -1.61 8.79
N GLY A 44 19.56 -1.11 9.69
CA GLY A 44 19.34 0.16 10.39
C GLY A 44 18.31 0.12 11.53
N LEU A 45 17.77 -1.05 11.87
CA LEU A 45 16.80 -1.24 12.95
C LEU A 45 17.30 -2.20 14.05
N GLY A 46 18.63 -2.37 14.17
CA GLY A 46 19.26 -3.08 15.28
C GLY A 46 19.66 -4.54 15.02
N GLY A 47 19.48 -5.07 13.80
CA GLY A 47 19.93 -6.43 13.42
C GLY A 47 21.14 -6.44 12.52
N ILE A 48 21.08 -5.65 11.45
CA ILE A 48 22.19 -5.39 10.54
C ILE A 48 22.49 -3.89 10.61
N GLY A 49 23.55 -3.52 11.34
CA GLY A 49 24.04 -2.15 11.37
C GLY A 49 25.00 -1.92 10.20
N PHE A 50 24.68 -0.98 9.32
CA PHE A 50 25.70 -0.36 8.48
C PHE A 50 26.39 0.76 9.28
N GLN A 51 27.59 1.16 8.87
CA GLN A 51 28.25 2.31 9.50
C GLN A 51 27.33 3.54 9.40
N GLU A 52 26.98 4.14 10.54
CA GLU A 52 26.05 5.27 10.63
C GLU A 52 26.63 6.49 9.87
N PHE A 53 25.80 7.13 9.05
CA PHE A 53 26.17 8.22 8.12
C PHE A 53 26.69 9.51 8.79
N ASN A 54 26.71 9.56 10.12
CA ASN A 54 27.14 10.71 10.92
C ASN A 54 28.49 10.49 11.65
N GLU A 55 29.10 9.31 11.57
CA GLU A 55 30.32 8.97 12.32
C GLU A 55 31.59 8.85 11.46
N ILE A 56 31.48 8.79 10.12
CA ILE A 56 32.63 8.58 9.21
C ILE A 56 32.59 9.49 7.98
N ASP A 57 33.74 10.06 7.57
CA ASP A 57 33.87 10.86 6.34
C ASP A 57 33.84 9.98 5.08
N LEU A 58 32.72 10.01 4.38
CA LEU A 58 32.46 9.22 3.16
C LEU A 58 33.42 9.55 2.01
N ASN A 59 33.89 10.80 1.90
CA ASN A 59 34.82 11.18 0.82
C ASN A 59 36.22 10.58 1.04
N ALA A 60 36.57 10.28 2.29
CA ALA A 60 37.84 9.67 2.64
C ALA A 60 37.82 8.13 2.57
N MET A 61 36.64 7.50 2.60
CA MET A 61 36.56 6.06 2.84
C MET A 61 36.83 5.21 1.59
N GLN A 62 36.58 5.69 0.36
CA GLN A 62 36.79 4.95 -0.91
C GLN A 62 36.31 3.48 -0.93
N THR A 63 35.50 3.02 0.02
CA THR A 63 35.02 1.63 0.10
C THR A 63 33.63 1.55 -0.49
N ALA A 64 33.46 0.73 -1.51
CA ALA A 64 32.15 0.30 -1.95
C ALA A 64 31.50 -0.57 -0.85
N PHE A 65 30.22 -0.33 -0.55
CA PHE A 65 29.47 -1.05 0.50
C PHE A 65 29.36 -2.55 0.17
N PRO A 66 30.05 -3.46 0.89
CA PRO A 66 29.90 -4.89 0.65
C PRO A 66 28.63 -5.37 1.35
N PHE A 67 27.72 -5.97 0.57
CA PHE A 67 26.45 -6.52 1.08
C PHE A 67 26.33 -8.03 0.84
N SER A 68 27.45 -8.71 0.57
CA SER A 68 27.57 -10.16 0.50
C SER A 68 26.79 -10.86 1.62
N GLY A 69 25.93 -11.81 1.26
CA GLY A 69 25.19 -12.64 2.22
C GLY A 69 23.97 -11.97 2.86
N LEU A 70 23.60 -10.75 2.43
CA LEU A 70 22.32 -10.16 2.76
C LEU A 70 21.29 -10.52 1.66
N PRO A 71 20.25 -11.30 1.97
CA PRO A 71 19.18 -11.57 1.00
C PRO A 71 18.39 -10.28 0.78
N TRP A 72 18.66 -9.59 -0.32
CA TRP A 72 17.86 -8.45 -0.77
C TRP A 72 16.61 -8.95 -1.48
N ASN A 73 15.71 -9.56 -0.71
CA ASN A 73 14.39 -9.95 -1.20
C ASN A 73 13.50 -8.70 -1.28
N LEU A 74 13.82 -7.79 -2.20
CA LEU A 74 12.96 -6.65 -2.51
C LEU A 74 12.00 -7.09 -3.60
N ASP A 75 10.75 -7.31 -3.20
CA ASP A 75 9.67 -7.50 -4.15
C ASP A 75 9.59 -6.25 -5.05
N ARG A 76 9.99 -6.38 -6.33
CA ARG A 76 9.95 -5.27 -7.28
C ARG A 76 8.56 -4.65 -7.34
N ARG A 77 7.47 -5.39 -7.07
CA ARG A 77 6.09 -4.85 -7.00
C ARG A 77 5.94 -3.69 -6.01
N LEU A 78 6.73 -3.68 -4.94
CA LEU A 78 6.67 -2.67 -3.88
C LEU A 78 7.55 -1.44 -4.15
N SER A 79 8.32 -1.47 -5.24
CA SER A 79 9.12 -0.33 -5.68
C SER A 79 8.34 0.58 -6.64
N PRO A 80 8.52 1.92 -6.61
CA PRO A 80 7.89 2.82 -7.56
C PRO A 80 8.23 2.43 -9.01
N GLY A 81 7.23 2.07 -9.83
CA GLY A 81 7.42 1.59 -11.21
C GLY A 81 7.78 0.10 -11.33
N GLY A 82 7.53 -0.68 -10.28
CA GLY A 82 7.89 -2.09 -10.17
C GLY A 82 7.27 -3.04 -11.18
N CYS A 83 6.03 -2.76 -11.56
CA CYS A 83 5.28 -3.49 -12.57
C CYS A 83 4.66 -2.49 -13.54
N ILE A 84 4.54 -2.89 -14.80
CA ILE A 84 4.04 -2.07 -15.90
C ILE A 84 2.58 -2.47 -16.13
N ASP A 85 1.69 -1.49 -16.25
CA ASP A 85 0.33 -1.71 -16.77
C ASP A 85 0.42 -2.05 -18.26
N SER A 86 0.16 -3.31 -18.57
CA SER A 86 0.22 -3.96 -19.88
C SER A 86 -1.15 -4.00 -20.57
N SER A 87 -2.21 -3.52 -19.90
CA SER A 87 -3.54 -3.43 -20.47
C SER A 87 -3.60 -2.38 -21.60
N VAL A 88 -4.47 -2.63 -22.59
CA VAL A 88 -4.65 -1.74 -23.75
C VAL A 88 -6.15 -1.47 -23.96
N PRO A 89 -6.67 -0.28 -23.63
CA PRO A 89 -5.95 0.88 -23.07
C PRO A 89 -5.53 0.66 -21.59
N PRO A 90 -4.54 1.41 -21.09
CA PRO A 90 -4.12 1.34 -19.68
C PRO A 90 -5.29 1.64 -18.74
N ASP A 91 -5.58 0.72 -17.82
CA ASP A 91 -6.67 0.82 -16.85
C ASP A 91 -6.20 1.34 -15.47
N GLY A 92 -4.89 1.55 -15.30
CA GLY A 92 -4.31 2.01 -14.04
C GLY A 92 -4.13 0.89 -13.00
N ILE A 93 -4.45 -0.36 -13.36
CA ILE A 93 -4.16 -1.55 -12.58
C ILE A 93 -2.84 -2.13 -13.09
N VAL A 94 -1.96 -2.44 -12.15
CA VAL A 94 -0.61 -2.89 -12.48
C VAL A 94 -0.59 -4.43 -12.58
N ASP A 95 -0.54 -4.96 -13.80
CA ASP A 95 -0.49 -6.39 -14.13
C ASP A 95 0.96 -6.86 -14.32
N CYS A 96 1.60 -7.21 -13.20
CA CYS A 96 2.96 -7.75 -13.20
C CYS A 96 3.14 -8.90 -14.21
N GLU A 97 4.27 -8.88 -14.93
CA GLU A 97 4.62 -9.89 -15.94
C GLU A 97 4.56 -11.31 -15.34
N ALA A 98 3.91 -12.25 -16.04
CA ALA A 98 3.82 -13.66 -15.60
C ALA A 98 5.14 -14.44 -15.69
N THR A 99 6.23 -13.79 -16.12
CA THR A 99 7.54 -14.43 -16.24
C THR A 99 8.26 -14.43 -14.89
N PRO A 100 8.96 -15.52 -14.51
CA PRO A 100 9.76 -15.55 -13.29
C PRO A 100 10.82 -14.44 -13.31
N GLN A 101 10.79 -13.56 -12.30
CA GLN A 101 11.73 -12.44 -12.17
C GLN A 101 12.72 -12.69 -11.03
N PRO A 102 13.94 -12.13 -11.12
CA PRO A 102 14.85 -12.10 -9.98
C PRO A 102 14.31 -11.12 -8.92
N LEU A 103 14.08 -11.62 -7.70
CA LEU A 103 13.66 -10.80 -6.54
C LEU A 103 14.80 -9.98 -5.95
N GLU A 104 16.02 -10.16 -6.44
CA GLU A 104 17.18 -9.39 -6.08
C GLU A 104 17.75 -8.69 -7.33
N PRO A 105 17.44 -7.41 -7.55
CA PRO A 105 18.01 -6.65 -8.67
C PRO A 105 19.52 -6.45 -8.52
N PHE A 106 20.05 -6.62 -7.30
CA PHE A 106 21.46 -6.55 -6.97
C PHE A 106 21.85 -7.80 -6.15
N PRO A 107 22.04 -8.96 -6.80
CA PRO A 107 22.30 -10.24 -6.11
C PRO A 107 23.66 -10.26 -5.39
N PHE A 108 24.61 -9.47 -5.87
CA PHE A 108 25.95 -9.32 -5.28
C PHE A 108 26.56 -7.97 -5.67
N GLU A 109 27.57 -7.54 -4.92
CA GLU A 109 28.23 -6.23 -5.03
C GLU A 109 29.14 -6.07 -6.26
N GLY A 110 29.40 -7.15 -7.00
CA GLY A 110 30.18 -7.15 -8.25
C GLY A 110 31.70 -7.16 -8.06
N TYR A 111 32.19 -7.13 -6.82
CA TYR A 111 33.62 -7.21 -6.49
C TYR A 111 33.86 -8.15 -5.31
N GLU A 112 35.02 -8.79 -5.28
CA GLU A 112 35.32 -9.78 -4.25
C GLU A 112 35.65 -9.08 -2.91
N PRO A 113 34.90 -9.33 -1.82
CA PRO A 113 35.07 -8.61 -0.55
C PRO A 113 36.43 -8.90 0.11
N ARG A 114 36.95 -10.13 -0.07
CA ARG A 114 38.29 -10.54 0.40
C ARG A 114 39.41 -9.65 -0.16
N ASN A 115 39.15 -8.97 -1.28
CA ASN A 115 40.15 -8.22 -2.00
C ASN A 115 40.12 -6.71 -1.75
N GLN A 116 39.17 -6.22 -0.96
CA GLN A 116 38.93 -4.79 -0.78
C GLN A 116 39.86 -4.14 0.25
N VAL A 117 40.55 -4.92 1.08
CA VAL A 117 41.51 -4.39 2.06
C VAL A 117 42.88 -4.24 1.40
N ASN A 118 43.32 -3.00 1.23
CA ASN A 118 44.70 -2.69 0.83
C ASN A 118 45.67 -3.26 1.89
N ASN A 119 46.55 -4.17 1.47
CA ASN A 119 47.48 -4.94 2.32
C ASN A 119 46.84 -6.01 3.25
N GLY A 120 45.68 -6.56 2.88
CA GLY A 120 45.17 -7.77 3.53
C GLY A 120 46.14 -8.98 3.41
N PRO A 121 45.99 -10.02 4.24
CA PRO A 121 46.80 -11.22 4.14
C PRO A 121 46.59 -11.90 2.77
N ARG A 122 47.67 -12.05 2.00
CA ARG A 122 47.67 -12.61 0.64
C ARG A 122 48.62 -13.77 0.47
N GLY A 123 48.32 -14.63 -0.48
CA GLY A 123 49.19 -15.71 -0.96
C GLY A 123 49.01 -17.01 -0.19
N PHE A 124 49.72 -18.04 -0.61
CA PHE A 124 49.60 -19.39 -0.06
C PHE A 124 49.87 -19.43 1.45
N TYR A 125 49.01 -20.12 2.20
CA TYR A 125 49.15 -20.26 3.66
C TYR A 125 49.02 -21.72 4.09
N ASN A 126 50.02 -22.22 4.81
CA ASN A 126 50.06 -23.60 5.29
C ASN A 126 50.76 -23.67 6.65
N ASP A 127 50.07 -23.25 7.71
CA ASP A 127 50.54 -23.42 9.08
C ASP A 127 49.78 -24.59 9.74
N PRO A 128 50.46 -25.73 10.03
CA PRO A 128 49.84 -26.90 10.64
C PRO A 128 49.18 -26.63 12.00
N ASN A 129 49.52 -25.54 12.69
CA ASN A 129 48.88 -25.17 13.96
C ASN A 129 47.48 -24.59 13.75
N TYR A 130 47.22 -23.97 12.59
CA TYR A 130 45.99 -23.23 12.32
C TYR A 130 45.12 -23.84 11.20
N THR A 131 45.72 -24.51 10.23
CA THR A 131 45.03 -25.11 9.08
C THR A 131 45.28 -26.61 9.02
N ALA A 132 44.20 -27.39 8.81
CA ALA A 132 44.29 -28.82 8.51
C ALA A 132 44.77 -29.06 7.06
N THR A 133 44.35 -28.20 6.13
CA THR A 133 44.75 -28.22 4.72
C THR A 133 45.15 -26.80 4.30
N ALA A 134 46.16 -26.69 3.44
CA ALA A 134 46.67 -25.40 2.99
C ALA A 134 45.61 -24.56 2.26
N LEU A 135 45.68 -23.25 2.45
CA LEU A 135 44.87 -22.25 1.77
C LEU A 135 45.59 -21.76 0.52
N ALA A 136 44.87 -21.68 -0.59
CA ALA A 136 45.42 -21.15 -1.85
C ALA A 136 45.76 -19.65 -1.73
N ASP A 137 44.97 -18.91 -0.97
CA ASP A 137 45.21 -17.52 -0.58
C ASP A 137 44.83 -17.35 0.90
N ALA A 138 45.68 -16.71 1.69
CA ALA A 138 45.44 -16.37 3.08
C ALA A 138 44.18 -15.51 3.28
N SER A 139 43.77 -14.76 2.24
CA SER A 139 42.53 -13.98 2.21
C SER A 139 41.27 -14.86 2.34
N ASN A 140 41.34 -16.14 1.95
CA ASN A 140 40.22 -17.08 2.08
C ASN A 140 39.80 -17.32 3.53
N ARG A 141 40.66 -16.99 4.51
CA ARG A 141 40.34 -17.11 5.94
C ARG A 141 39.23 -16.18 6.40
N VAL A 142 39.06 -15.02 5.76
CA VAL A 142 38.16 -13.94 6.23
C VAL A 142 36.71 -14.41 6.33
N TYR A 143 36.30 -15.34 5.48
CA TYR A 143 34.98 -15.97 5.50
C TYR A 143 35.05 -17.49 5.61
N SER A 144 36.16 -18.05 6.08
CA SER A 144 36.28 -19.50 6.33
C SER A 144 35.72 -19.86 7.70
N PHE A 145 35.24 -21.10 7.83
CA PHE A 145 34.82 -21.65 9.11
C PHE A 145 35.81 -22.72 9.59
N VAL A 146 35.84 -22.93 10.91
CA VAL A 146 36.58 -24.04 11.51
C VAL A 146 35.78 -25.32 11.28
N ASP A 147 36.40 -26.33 10.70
CA ASP A 147 35.80 -27.64 10.53
C ASP A 147 35.64 -28.30 11.90
N ALA A 148 34.41 -28.60 12.30
CA ALA A 148 34.10 -29.14 13.62
C ALA A 148 34.73 -30.53 13.86
N GLY A 149 35.00 -31.31 12.80
CA GLY A 149 35.66 -32.61 12.90
C GLY A 149 37.17 -32.52 13.08
N LEU A 150 37.79 -31.42 12.64
CA LEU A 150 39.24 -31.23 12.63
C LEU A 150 39.73 -30.16 13.62
N ASN A 151 38.81 -29.37 14.19
CA ASN A 151 39.08 -28.20 15.03
C ASN A 151 40.05 -27.20 14.39
N LYS A 152 40.13 -27.18 13.06
CA LYS A 152 41.02 -26.35 12.25
C LYS A 152 40.32 -25.88 10.97
N PHE A 153 40.84 -24.83 10.35
CA PHE A 153 40.42 -24.45 9.00
C PHE A 153 40.80 -25.54 8.00
N ASN A 154 39.87 -25.95 7.15
CA ASN A 154 40.08 -27.06 6.22
C ASN A 154 40.12 -26.58 4.77
N GLY A 155 41.28 -26.05 4.36
CA GLY A 155 41.49 -25.55 3.01
C GLY A 155 40.61 -24.34 2.70
N ASN A 156 40.24 -24.16 1.43
CA ASN A 156 39.47 -23.00 0.95
C ASN A 156 37.97 -23.06 1.29
N ASN A 157 37.55 -23.91 2.23
CA ASN A 157 36.14 -24.02 2.63
C ASN A 157 35.67 -22.72 3.29
N THR A 158 34.77 -22.01 2.61
CA THR A 158 34.31 -20.68 3.00
C THR A 158 32.79 -20.59 2.97
N LEU A 159 32.24 -19.72 3.82
CA LEU A 159 30.84 -19.32 3.84
C LEU A 159 30.44 -18.54 2.58
N LEU A 160 31.40 -17.96 1.85
CA LEU A 160 31.16 -17.21 0.63
C LEU A 160 31.91 -17.82 -0.55
N THR A 161 31.19 -18.57 -1.39
CA THR A 161 31.75 -19.09 -2.64
C THR A 161 31.87 -17.96 -3.67
N TRP A 162 32.98 -17.91 -4.41
CA TRP A 162 33.23 -16.90 -5.44
C TRP A 162 33.74 -17.56 -6.73
N ALA A 163 33.30 -17.14 -7.93
CA ALA A 163 32.33 -16.08 -8.21
C ALA A 163 30.90 -16.41 -7.69
N PRO A 164 30.13 -15.40 -7.25
CA PRO A 164 28.76 -15.61 -6.82
C PRO A 164 27.93 -16.10 -8.01
N VAL A 165 26.93 -16.92 -7.71
CA VAL A 165 25.99 -17.44 -8.72
C VAL A 165 24.67 -16.74 -8.51
N ASP A 166 24.06 -16.27 -9.60
CA ASP A 166 22.71 -15.71 -9.54
C ASP A 166 21.76 -16.73 -8.91
N PRO A 167 20.83 -16.28 -8.05
CA PRO A 167 19.85 -17.17 -7.45
C PRO A 167 18.95 -17.74 -8.54
N SER A 168 18.33 -18.88 -8.25
CA SER A 168 17.28 -19.40 -9.12
C SER A 168 16.12 -18.40 -9.20
N LEU A 169 15.62 -18.16 -10.42
CA LEU A 169 14.40 -17.38 -10.62
C LEU A 169 13.26 -17.97 -9.80
N GLN A 170 12.52 -17.13 -9.11
CA GLN A 170 11.33 -17.55 -8.39
C GLN A 170 10.09 -17.28 -9.24
N THR A 171 9.19 -18.26 -9.29
CA THR A 171 7.88 -18.07 -9.91
C THR A 171 7.09 -17.10 -9.06
N ILE A 172 6.65 -16.01 -9.68
CA ILE A 172 5.71 -15.08 -9.06
C ILE A 172 4.33 -15.67 -9.25
N THR A 173 3.66 -16.05 -8.16
CA THR A 173 2.21 -16.25 -8.21
C THR A 173 1.59 -14.87 -8.36
N PRO A 174 0.81 -14.61 -9.43
CA PRO A 174 0.02 -13.39 -9.51
C PRO A 174 -0.75 -13.19 -8.20
N THR A 175 -0.86 -11.95 -7.74
CA THR A 175 -1.83 -11.67 -6.69
C THR A 175 -3.17 -12.11 -7.24
N GLU A 176 -3.81 -13.09 -6.59
CA GLU A 176 -5.18 -13.45 -6.96
C GLU A 176 -5.99 -12.17 -6.86
N ASP A 177 -6.52 -11.72 -7.99
CA ASP A 177 -7.51 -10.65 -7.98
C ASP A 177 -8.60 -11.15 -7.06
N VAL A 178 -8.74 -10.53 -5.89
CA VAL A 178 -9.96 -10.68 -5.12
C VAL A 178 -10.97 -9.95 -5.98
N PRO A 179 -11.92 -10.64 -6.66
CA PRO A 179 -13.04 -9.91 -7.19
C PRO A 179 -13.67 -9.26 -5.97
N LEU A 180 -13.48 -7.94 -5.85
CA LEU A 180 -14.38 -7.13 -5.05
C LEU A 180 -15.72 -7.38 -5.72
N MET A 181 -16.46 -8.35 -5.19
CA MET A 181 -17.80 -8.67 -5.64
C MET A 181 -18.68 -7.48 -5.28
N CYS A 182 -18.58 -6.43 -6.08
CA CYS A 182 -19.75 -5.80 -6.63
C CYS A 182 -19.74 -6.07 -8.14
N SER A 183 -19.64 -7.35 -8.52
CA SER A 183 -20.10 -7.78 -9.84
C SER A 183 -21.62 -7.68 -9.83
N ILE A 184 -22.11 -6.46 -10.03
CA ILE A 184 -23.50 -6.20 -10.41
C ILE A 184 -23.68 -6.68 -11.84
N GLU A 185 -23.76 -8.00 -11.99
CA GLU A 185 -24.62 -8.60 -13.00
C GLU A 185 -26.01 -8.81 -12.37
N GLN A 186 -26.49 -7.77 -11.68
CA GLN A 186 -27.91 -7.56 -11.49
C GLN A 186 -28.34 -6.72 -12.69
N ALA A 187 -29.53 -6.99 -13.23
CA ALA A 187 -30.16 -6.03 -14.13
C ALA A 187 -30.06 -4.66 -13.46
N GLN A 188 -29.17 -3.80 -13.95
CA GLN A 188 -28.94 -2.48 -13.35
C GLN A 188 -30.32 -1.84 -13.34
N ALA A 189 -30.91 -1.70 -12.15
CA ALA A 189 -32.08 -0.88 -12.03
C ALA A 189 -31.69 0.47 -12.64
N ALA A 190 -32.54 1.01 -13.53
CA ALA A 190 -32.21 2.23 -14.26
C ALA A 190 -31.71 3.27 -13.26
N ASP A 191 -30.61 3.91 -13.58
CA ASP A 191 -29.96 4.97 -12.79
C ASP A 191 -29.66 6.06 -13.82
N SER A 192 -30.58 7.00 -13.93
CA SER A 192 -30.70 7.92 -15.06
C SER A 192 -29.63 9.02 -15.02
N ASP A 193 -29.08 9.33 -13.86
CA ASP A 193 -28.00 10.30 -13.69
C ASP A 193 -26.65 9.70 -13.25
N ALA A 194 -26.60 8.38 -13.06
CA ALA A 194 -25.41 7.58 -12.76
C ALA A 194 -24.74 7.96 -11.43
N ASP A 195 -25.53 8.40 -10.45
CA ASP A 195 -25.03 8.81 -9.15
C ASP A 195 -24.88 7.65 -8.14
N GLY A 196 -25.27 6.43 -8.54
CA GLY A 196 -25.18 5.21 -7.76
C GLY A 196 -26.43 4.87 -6.96
N VAL A 197 -27.49 5.66 -7.09
CA VAL A 197 -28.82 5.35 -6.56
C VAL A 197 -29.73 4.94 -7.72
N PRO A 198 -30.32 3.73 -7.70
CA PRO A 198 -31.29 3.36 -8.72
C PRO A 198 -32.49 4.31 -8.74
N ASP A 199 -33.00 4.65 -9.93
CA ASP A 199 -34.13 5.55 -10.18
C ASP A 199 -35.29 5.30 -9.22
N SER A 200 -35.60 4.04 -8.89
CA SER A 200 -36.69 3.64 -7.98
C SER A 200 -36.51 4.01 -6.51
N LEU A 201 -35.30 4.39 -6.11
CA LEU A 201 -34.87 4.73 -4.76
C LEU A 201 -34.23 6.12 -4.72
N ASP A 202 -34.35 6.90 -5.79
CA ASP A 202 -33.65 8.16 -5.97
C ASP A 202 -34.61 9.36 -5.77
N ASN A 203 -34.27 10.23 -4.82
CA ASN A 203 -35.01 11.46 -4.56
C ASN A 203 -34.73 12.58 -5.58
N CYS A 204 -33.81 12.38 -6.52
CA CYS A 204 -33.47 13.25 -7.63
C CYS A 204 -32.99 12.50 -8.89
N THR A 205 -33.84 11.68 -9.50
CA THR A 205 -33.58 10.82 -10.71
C THR A 205 -32.89 11.44 -11.93
N THR A 206 -32.68 12.75 -11.99
CA THR A 206 -32.00 13.41 -13.12
C THR A 206 -30.92 14.40 -12.68
N ALA A 207 -30.65 14.50 -11.38
CA ALA A 207 -29.73 15.44 -10.79
C ALA A 207 -28.93 14.76 -9.68
N ALA A 208 -27.73 14.32 -10.06
CA ALA A 208 -26.87 13.51 -9.22
C ALA A 208 -26.65 14.09 -7.82
N ASN A 209 -27.00 13.28 -6.81
CA ASN A 209 -26.78 13.55 -5.39
C ASN A 209 -26.52 12.25 -4.59
N GLY A 210 -26.03 11.20 -5.25
CA GLY A 210 -25.83 9.85 -4.73
C GLY A 210 -24.41 9.53 -4.24
N PRO A 211 -24.12 8.27 -3.87
CA PRO A 211 -22.84 7.86 -3.32
C PRO A 211 -21.68 7.89 -4.32
N LEU A 212 -21.93 7.75 -5.63
CA LEU A 212 -20.91 7.87 -6.68
C LEU A 212 -20.65 9.32 -7.06
N ILE A 213 -21.71 10.13 -7.11
CA ILE A 213 -21.66 11.55 -7.46
C ILE A 213 -22.48 12.35 -6.43
N PRO A 214 -21.89 12.69 -5.27
CA PRO A 214 -22.60 13.39 -4.21
C PRO A 214 -22.79 14.88 -4.52
N ASP A 215 -23.61 15.56 -3.70
CA ASP A 215 -23.72 17.02 -3.76
C ASP A 215 -22.39 17.72 -3.42
N ARG A 216 -22.34 19.05 -3.60
CA ARG A 216 -21.09 19.82 -3.40
C ARG A 216 -20.60 19.80 -1.95
N GLY A 217 -21.49 19.53 -1.00
CA GLY A 217 -21.20 19.34 0.41
C GLY A 217 -20.83 17.91 0.80
N MET A 218 -20.76 16.98 -0.16
CA MET A 218 -20.55 15.54 0.06
C MET A 218 -21.71 14.86 0.80
N HIS A 219 -22.93 15.40 0.73
CA HIS A 219 -24.12 14.73 1.24
C HIS A 219 -24.68 13.78 0.19
N ILE A 220 -25.35 12.73 0.67
CA ILE A 220 -25.96 11.69 -0.16
C ILE A 220 -27.47 11.74 0.03
N GLN A 221 -28.22 11.87 -1.05
CA GLN A 221 -29.69 11.90 -1.09
C GLN A 221 -30.26 12.89 -0.08
N ARG A 222 -29.65 14.09 0.01
CA ARG A 222 -30.04 15.12 0.99
C ARG A 222 -31.41 15.69 0.64
N ASP A 223 -32.32 15.61 1.60
CA ASP A 223 -33.67 16.17 1.59
C ASP A 223 -33.88 16.82 2.97
N THR A 224 -33.87 18.16 3.01
CA THR A 224 -33.84 18.93 4.26
C THR A 224 -35.25 19.18 4.81
N ASN A 225 -36.26 19.23 3.94
CA ASN A 225 -37.65 19.47 4.29
C ASN A 225 -38.47 18.16 4.43
N ASN A 226 -37.89 17.00 4.04
CA ASN A 226 -38.45 15.66 4.05
C ASN A 226 -39.74 15.52 3.22
N ASP A 227 -39.80 16.19 2.07
CA ASP A 227 -40.95 16.12 1.16
C ASP A 227 -40.81 15.04 0.08
N GLY A 228 -39.65 14.35 0.04
CA GLY A 228 -39.35 13.28 -0.89
C GLY A 228 -38.64 13.74 -2.16
N TYR A 229 -38.35 15.04 -2.31
CA TYR A 229 -37.45 15.57 -3.33
C TYR A 229 -36.11 15.97 -2.68
N GLY A 230 -35.01 15.60 -3.32
CA GLY A 230 -33.70 16.02 -2.82
C GLY A 230 -33.46 17.51 -3.09
N ASN A 231 -32.73 18.19 -2.21
CA ASN A 231 -32.40 19.62 -2.35
C ASN A 231 -31.76 19.96 -3.71
N ALA A 232 -31.07 19.00 -4.35
CA ALA A 232 -30.46 19.16 -5.67
C ALA A 232 -31.48 19.39 -6.80
N CYS A 233 -32.70 18.87 -6.64
CA CYS A 233 -33.79 18.95 -7.61
C CYS A 233 -35.08 19.54 -7.04
N ASP A 234 -35.06 20.06 -5.81
CA ASP A 234 -36.21 20.69 -5.16
C ASP A 234 -36.06 22.21 -4.92
N PRO A 235 -36.28 23.06 -5.93
CA PRO A 235 -36.40 24.51 -5.70
C PRO A 235 -37.80 24.98 -5.29
N ASP A 236 -38.73 24.08 -4.98
CA ASP A 236 -40.11 24.38 -4.59
C ASP A 236 -40.22 24.56 -3.07
N LEU A 237 -39.65 25.66 -2.57
CA LEU A 237 -39.47 25.93 -1.14
C LEU A 237 -40.78 26.10 -0.35
N ASN A 238 -41.92 26.22 -1.02
CA ASN A 238 -43.23 26.25 -0.38
C ASN A 238 -44.06 24.97 -0.62
N ASN A 239 -43.52 24.03 -1.39
CA ASN A 239 -44.06 22.71 -1.73
C ASN A 239 -45.48 22.82 -2.31
N ASP A 240 -45.72 23.82 -3.18
CA ASP A 240 -47.00 24.03 -3.86
C ASP A 240 -47.10 23.31 -5.22
N GLY A 241 -46.04 22.61 -5.62
CA GLY A 241 -45.90 21.82 -6.84
C GLY A 241 -45.42 22.63 -8.04
N LEU A 242 -45.09 23.92 -7.88
CA LEU A 242 -44.65 24.78 -8.97
C LEU A 242 -43.64 25.84 -8.53
N VAL A 243 -42.39 25.69 -8.96
CA VAL A 243 -41.34 26.68 -8.71
C VAL A 243 -41.67 28.00 -9.42
N ASN A 244 -41.96 29.04 -8.63
CA ASN A 244 -42.40 30.33 -9.13
C ASN A 244 -41.83 31.53 -8.34
N ASN A 245 -42.47 32.69 -8.46
CA ASN A 245 -42.03 33.92 -7.79
C ASN A 245 -42.15 33.84 -6.25
N LEU A 246 -43.03 32.99 -5.72
CA LEU A 246 -43.17 32.76 -4.30
C LEU A 246 -41.90 32.08 -3.75
N ASP A 247 -41.41 31.03 -4.40
CA ASP A 247 -40.17 30.33 -4.05
C ASP A 247 -38.95 31.21 -4.22
N THR A 248 -38.94 32.02 -5.29
CA THR A 248 -37.89 33.04 -5.47
C THR A 248 -37.88 34.04 -4.32
N GLY A 249 -39.05 34.38 -3.75
CA GLY A 249 -39.16 35.22 -2.56
C GLY A 249 -38.62 34.54 -1.30
N LEU A 250 -38.87 33.24 -1.12
CA LEU A 250 -38.33 32.43 -0.02
C LEU A 250 -36.80 32.27 -0.13
N PHE A 251 -36.31 31.94 -1.33
CA PHE A 251 -34.88 31.87 -1.64
C PHE A 251 -34.17 33.20 -1.34
N GLN A 252 -34.76 34.33 -1.74
CA GLN A 252 -34.21 35.66 -1.44
C GLN A 252 -34.14 35.95 0.07
N ALA A 253 -35.09 35.43 0.86
CA ALA A 253 -35.07 35.58 2.30
C ALA A 253 -33.91 34.80 2.96
N ASP A 254 -33.43 33.74 2.31
CA ASP A 254 -32.31 32.91 2.75
C ASP A 254 -30.98 33.24 2.06
N PHE A 255 -30.98 34.14 1.08
CA PHE A 255 -29.78 34.53 0.35
C PHE A 255 -28.67 35.05 1.28
N SER A 256 -27.44 34.58 1.07
CA SER A 256 -26.25 34.82 1.90
C SER A 256 -26.31 34.24 3.33
N LYS A 257 -27.31 33.41 3.67
CA LYS A 257 -27.27 32.63 4.91
C LYS A 257 -26.42 31.37 4.72
N THR A 258 -25.91 30.87 5.84
CA THR A 258 -25.08 29.67 5.91
C THR A 258 -25.73 28.61 6.80
N GLY A 259 -25.55 27.33 6.48
CA GLY A 259 -26.03 26.21 7.28
C GLY A 259 -26.72 25.14 6.44
N ASN A 260 -27.45 24.23 7.09
CA ASN A 260 -28.30 23.26 6.41
C ASN A 260 -29.68 23.88 6.15
N LEU A 261 -29.74 24.74 5.13
CA LEU A 261 -30.96 25.42 4.70
C LEU A 261 -31.52 24.74 3.46
N ASP A 262 -32.83 24.76 3.32
CA ASP A 262 -33.49 24.13 2.18
C ASP A 262 -33.14 24.81 0.84
N ALA A 263 -32.98 26.14 0.89
CA ALA A 263 -32.56 26.99 -0.23
C ALA A 263 -31.08 26.81 -0.65
N ASP A 264 -30.28 26.03 0.07
CA ASP A 264 -28.93 25.63 -0.34
C ASP A 264 -29.03 24.34 -1.17
N PHE A 265 -29.40 24.50 -2.44
CA PHE A 265 -29.69 23.39 -3.34
C PHE A 265 -28.43 22.58 -3.69
N ASN A 266 -27.27 23.24 -3.80
CA ASN A 266 -26.03 22.55 -4.18
C ASN A 266 -25.31 21.89 -2.98
N GLY A 267 -25.66 22.26 -1.75
CA GLY A 267 -25.15 21.67 -0.51
C GLY A 267 -23.82 22.19 -0.02
N ASP A 268 -23.32 23.31 -0.55
CA ASP A 268 -22.07 23.92 -0.11
C ASP A 268 -22.18 24.72 1.21
N HIS A 269 -23.31 24.62 1.90
CA HIS A 269 -23.67 25.28 3.15
C HIS A 269 -23.78 26.80 3.04
N VAL A 270 -23.86 27.37 1.83
CA VAL A 270 -23.97 28.81 1.61
C VAL A 270 -24.96 29.12 0.49
N VAL A 271 -26.13 29.68 0.83
CA VAL A 271 -27.12 30.09 -0.17
C VAL A 271 -26.58 31.29 -0.97
N ASN A 272 -26.20 31.07 -2.24
CA ASN A 272 -25.55 32.09 -3.05
C ASN A 272 -25.97 32.05 -4.54
N ASN A 273 -25.19 32.70 -5.41
CA ASN A 273 -25.49 32.78 -6.83
C ASN A 273 -25.43 31.43 -7.56
N LEU A 274 -24.77 30.42 -6.98
CA LEU A 274 -24.77 29.06 -7.52
C LEU A 274 -26.15 28.41 -7.36
N ASP A 275 -26.77 28.56 -6.19
CA ASP A 275 -28.15 28.09 -5.92
C ASP A 275 -29.17 28.90 -6.71
N ALA A 276 -28.93 30.19 -6.89
CA ALA A 276 -29.75 31.03 -7.77
C ALA A 276 -29.77 30.52 -9.23
N GLY A 277 -28.70 29.86 -9.67
CA GLY A 277 -28.64 29.18 -10.97
C GLY A 277 -29.57 27.97 -11.05
N ILE A 278 -29.71 27.24 -9.94
CA ILE A 278 -30.56 26.04 -9.84
C ILE A 278 -32.04 26.45 -9.82
N ILE A 279 -32.49 27.31 -8.91
CA ILE A 279 -33.90 27.76 -8.90
C ILE A 279 -34.34 28.38 -10.23
N ARG A 280 -33.43 29.11 -10.91
CA ARG A 280 -33.70 29.67 -12.23
C ARG A 280 -33.89 28.60 -13.32
N SER A 281 -33.22 27.46 -13.23
CA SER A 281 -33.36 26.37 -14.21
C SER A 281 -34.70 25.64 -14.05
N TYR A 282 -35.33 25.74 -12.87
CA TYR A 282 -36.63 25.17 -12.52
C TYR A 282 -37.80 26.15 -12.59
N PHE A 283 -37.59 27.44 -12.89
CA PHE A 283 -38.67 28.42 -12.94
C PHE A 283 -39.81 28.01 -13.90
N LEU A 284 -41.04 27.98 -13.37
CA LEU A 284 -42.27 27.45 -14.00
C LEU A 284 -42.27 25.94 -14.28
N LYS A 285 -41.45 25.16 -13.57
CA LYS A 285 -41.44 23.69 -13.59
C LYS A 285 -41.80 23.16 -12.19
N ALA A 286 -42.21 21.90 -12.15
CA ALA A 286 -42.35 21.16 -10.89
C ALA A 286 -40.95 20.78 -10.35
N PRO A 287 -40.81 20.52 -9.03
CA PRO A 287 -39.60 19.91 -8.47
C PRO A 287 -39.40 18.48 -8.97
N GLY A 288 -38.20 17.92 -8.72
CA GLY A 288 -37.82 16.58 -9.16
C GLY A 288 -37.38 16.50 -10.62
N PRO A 289 -37.60 15.36 -11.32
CA PRO A 289 -38.34 14.16 -10.90
C PRO A 289 -37.70 13.36 -9.75
N SER A 290 -38.54 12.80 -8.88
CA SER A 290 -38.23 11.87 -7.77
C SER A 290 -39.19 10.68 -7.82
N THR A 291 -38.73 9.48 -7.46
CA THR A 291 -39.63 8.32 -7.27
C THR A 291 -40.07 8.09 -5.84
N ILE A 292 -39.53 8.88 -4.91
CA ILE A 292 -39.84 8.80 -3.46
C ILE A 292 -40.87 9.88 -3.07
N ALA A 293 -41.16 10.83 -3.96
CA ALA A 293 -42.18 11.84 -3.77
C ALA A 293 -43.59 11.22 -3.61
N HIS A 294 -44.32 11.69 -2.59
CA HIS A 294 -45.66 11.21 -2.22
C HIS A 294 -46.79 12.14 -2.68
#